data_AF-A0A3B9AH55-F1
#
_entry.id   AF-A0A3B9AH55-F1
#
_cell.length_a   1.000
_cell.length_b   1.000
_cell.length_c   1.000
_cell.angle_alpha   90.00
_cell.angle_beta   90.00
_cell.angle_gamma   90.00
#
_symmetry.space_group_name_H-M   'P 1'
#
loop_
_entity.id
_entity.type
_entity.pdbx_description
1 polymer ?
#
loop_
_entity_poly.entity_id
_entity_poly.type
_entity_poly.pdbx_seq_one_letter_code
_entity_poly.pdbx_strand_id
1 'polypeptide(L)'
;MKYIISSIALAKTRQLLLSAFLLMSFVCVGSQTIHAQALQPPSQTFNWKSGDDAKNILLAQITVLNQQMPGLTVGTPLYDNTVRRIAYFKAIINEVSKGAEVSQALELAVPAAATLGFEKEASYTPKVILRALQTETRVLLTN
;
A
#
# COMPACT_ATOMS: atom_id res chain seq x y z
N MET A 1 9.11 13.70 -75.81
CA MET A 1 9.25 12.37 -75.16
C MET A 1 9.92 12.48 -73.79
N LYS A 2 9.22 12.97 -72.74
CA LYS A 2 9.78 13.07 -71.37
C LYS A 2 8.82 12.64 -70.24
N TYR A 3 7.62 12.15 -70.57
CA TYR A 3 6.57 11.87 -69.56
C TYR A 3 6.41 10.39 -69.18
N ILE A 4 7.11 9.47 -69.83
CA ILE A 4 6.88 8.02 -69.64
C ILE A 4 7.77 7.44 -68.52
N ILE A 5 8.92 8.06 -68.23
CA ILE A 5 9.91 7.50 -67.27
C ILE A 5 9.53 7.79 -65.81
N SER A 6 8.73 8.82 -65.53
CA SER A 6 8.37 9.20 -64.16
C SER A 6 7.31 8.29 -63.51
N SER A 7 6.49 7.59 -64.30
CA SER A 7 5.37 6.79 -63.78
C SER A 7 5.78 5.43 -63.18
N ILE A 8 6.97 4.91 -63.51
CA ILE A 8 7.41 3.59 -63.06
C ILE A 8 8.06 3.66 -61.66
N ALA A 9 8.68 4.79 -61.32
CA ALA A 9 9.32 4.98 -60.01
C ALA A 9 8.31 5.14 -58.85
N LEU A 10 7.10 5.63 -59.16
CA LEU A 10 6.06 5.90 -58.16
C LEU A 10 5.28 4.63 -57.74
N ALA A 11 5.20 3.63 -58.63
CA ALA A 11 4.54 2.36 -58.31
C ALA A 11 5.37 1.49 -57.35
N LYS A 12 6.70 1.50 -57.54
CA LYS A 12 7.65 0.70 -56.74
C LYS A 12 7.77 1.19 -55.28
N THR A 13 7.64 2.51 -55.07
CA THR A 13 7.66 3.14 -53.74
C THR A 13 6.37 2.91 -52.95
N ARG A 14 5.21 2.84 -53.61
CA ARG A 14 3.93 2.49 -52.97
C ARG A 14 3.89 1.05 -52.46
N GLN A 15 4.50 0.12 -53.20
CA GLN A 15 4.52 -1.30 -52.85
C GLN A 15 5.48 -1.60 -51.68
N LEU A 16 6.55 -0.80 -51.54
CA LEU A 16 7.52 -0.88 -50.45
C LEU A 16 6.99 -0.28 -49.14
N LEU A 17 6.10 0.72 -49.22
CA LEU A 17 5.42 1.29 -48.05
C LEU A 17 4.36 0.35 -47.46
N LEU A 18 3.63 -0.39 -48.30
CA LEU A 18 2.61 -1.34 -47.85
C LEU A 18 3.22 -2.56 -47.14
N SER A 19 4.36 -3.07 -47.63
CA SER A 19 5.05 -4.20 -46.98
C SER A 19 5.73 -3.82 -45.66
N ALA A 20 6.23 -2.59 -45.54
CA ALA A 20 6.78 -2.07 -44.29
C ALA A 20 5.70 -1.90 -43.19
N PHE A 21 4.49 -1.50 -43.56
CA PHE A 21 3.38 -1.34 -42.61
C PHE A 21 2.86 -2.70 -42.09
N LEU A 22 2.85 -3.72 -42.94
CA LEU A 22 2.37 -5.07 -42.60
C LEU A 22 3.36 -5.83 -41.67
N LEU A 23 4.65 -5.53 -41.76
CA LEU A 23 5.69 -6.08 -40.89
C LEU A 23 5.67 -5.48 -39.46
N MET A 24 5.25 -4.22 -39.30
CA MET A 24 5.12 -3.59 -37.98
C MET A 24 3.94 -4.13 -37.16
N SER A 25 2.87 -4.58 -37.80
CA SER A 25 1.68 -5.13 -37.12
C SER A 25 1.92 -6.48 -36.42
N PHE A 26 2.98 -7.21 -36.76
CA PHE A 26 3.27 -8.52 -36.15
C PHE A 26 4.13 -8.44 -34.87
N VAL A 27 4.72 -7.29 -34.53
CA VAL A 27 5.59 -7.16 -33.34
C VAL A 27 4.79 -6.82 -32.08
N CYS A 28 3.53 -6.41 -32.19
CA CYS A 28 2.71 -5.99 -31.04
C CYS A 28 1.91 -7.13 -30.36
N VAL A 29 1.97 -8.37 -30.86
CA VAL A 29 1.19 -9.51 -30.31
C VAL A 29 2.13 -10.52 -29.65
N GLY A 30 3.01 -10.03 -28.77
CA GLY A 30 4.00 -10.87 -28.07
C GLY A 30 4.21 -10.51 -26.60
N SER A 31 3.45 -9.55 -26.05
CA SER A 31 3.44 -9.30 -24.61
C SER A 31 2.49 -10.31 -23.94
N GLN A 32 2.88 -11.59 -23.96
CA GLN A 32 2.33 -12.52 -22.98
C GLN A 32 2.69 -11.94 -21.61
N THR A 33 1.68 -11.45 -20.93
CA THR A 33 1.74 -11.08 -19.52
C THR A 33 2.24 -12.31 -18.77
N ILE A 34 3.53 -12.33 -18.45
CA ILE A 34 4.07 -13.19 -17.41
C ILE A 34 3.35 -12.71 -16.15
N HIS A 35 2.24 -13.35 -15.82
CA HIS A 35 1.70 -13.33 -14.48
C HIS A 35 2.78 -14.01 -13.63
N ALA A 36 3.67 -13.19 -13.09
CA ALA A 36 4.41 -13.56 -11.91
C ALA A 36 3.35 -13.99 -10.90
N GLN A 37 3.16 -15.30 -10.77
CA GLN A 37 2.55 -15.89 -9.60
C GLN A 37 3.50 -15.53 -8.48
N ALA A 38 3.31 -14.33 -7.92
CA ALA A 38 3.79 -14.03 -6.60
C ALA A 38 3.26 -15.18 -5.76
N LEU A 39 4.17 -16.02 -5.24
CA LEU A 39 3.90 -16.92 -4.14
C LEU A 39 3.33 -16.05 -3.02
N GLN A 40 2.01 -15.82 -3.07
CA GLN A 40 1.30 -15.22 -1.97
C GLN A 40 1.51 -16.23 -0.84
N PRO A 41 2.18 -15.84 0.26
CA PRO A 41 2.21 -16.69 1.43
C PRO A 41 0.76 -17.05 1.75
N PRO A 42 0.49 -18.31 2.16
CA PRO A 42 -0.88 -18.75 2.43
C PRO A 42 -1.55 -17.69 3.31
N SER A 43 -2.73 -17.24 2.89
CA SER A 43 -3.55 -16.31 3.66
C SER A 43 -3.72 -16.91 5.05
N GLN A 44 -2.93 -16.44 6.01
CA GLN A 44 -3.05 -16.88 7.39
C GLN A 44 -4.41 -16.39 7.86
N THR A 45 -5.36 -17.32 7.96
CA THR A 45 -6.70 -17.04 8.47
C THR A 45 -6.57 -16.86 9.97
N PHE A 46 -6.50 -15.61 10.41
CA PHE A 46 -6.51 -15.30 11.84
C PHE A 46 -7.95 -15.28 12.35
N ASN A 47 -8.16 -15.76 13.58
CA ASN A 47 -9.43 -15.61 14.28
C ASN A 47 -9.49 -14.20 14.89
N TRP A 48 -9.97 -13.24 14.10
CA TRP A 48 -10.08 -11.85 14.50
C TRP A 48 -11.21 -11.66 15.52
N LYS A 49 -10.98 -10.78 16.49
CA LYS A 49 -12.04 -10.27 17.36
C LYS A 49 -13.07 -9.49 16.54
N SER A 50 -14.29 -9.38 17.06
CA SER A 50 -15.33 -8.58 16.41
C SER A 50 -14.91 -7.11 16.32
N GLY A 51 -15.50 -6.35 15.40
CA GLY A 51 -15.20 -4.92 15.26
C GLY A 51 -15.45 -4.12 16.54
N ASP A 52 -16.52 -4.44 17.28
CA ASP A 52 -16.81 -3.77 18.56
C ASP A 52 -15.83 -4.16 19.67
N ASP A 53 -15.48 -5.44 19.78
CA ASP A 53 -14.46 -5.89 20.74
C ASP A 53 -13.09 -5.29 20.44
N ALA A 54 -12.70 -5.25 19.17
CA ALA A 54 -11.46 -4.65 18.73
C ALA A 54 -11.41 -3.16 19.10
N LYS A 55 -12.49 -2.40 18.83
CA LYS A 55 -12.59 -0.99 19.24
C LYS A 55 -12.44 -0.82 20.75
N ASN A 56 -13.16 -1.63 21.54
CA ASN A 56 -13.11 -1.54 23.00
C ASN A 56 -11.71 -1.83 23.57
N ILE A 57 -11.04 -2.86 23.06
CA ILE A 57 -9.68 -3.21 23.45
C ILE A 57 -8.71 -2.08 23.09
N LEU A 58 -8.78 -1.55 21.87
CA LEU A 58 -7.90 -0.46 21.43
C LEU A 58 -8.15 0.83 22.20
N LEU A 59 -9.40 1.16 22.53
CA LEU A 59 -9.75 2.30 23.39
C LEU A 59 -9.17 2.16 24.80
N ALA A 60 -9.22 0.95 25.36
CA ALA A 60 -8.59 0.67 26.66
C ALA A 60 -7.07 0.87 26.59
N GLN A 61 -6.40 0.39 25.53
CA GLN A 61 -4.97 0.62 25.33
C GLN A 61 -4.62 2.10 25.18
N ILE A 62 -5.40 2.86 24.38
CA ILE A 62 -5.22 4.32 24.25
C ILE A 62 -5.32 5.01 25.61
N THR A 63 -6.27 4.58 26.45
CA THR A 63 -6.47 5.14 27.79
C THR A 63 -5.23 4.94 28.67
N VAL A 64 -4.70 3.71 28.70
CA VAL A 64 -3.47 3.38 29.45
C VAL A 64 -2.28 4.18 28.93
N LEU A 65 -2.09 4.25 27.61
CA LEU A 65 -0.98 5.00 27.02
C LEU A 65 -1.07 6.50 27.32
N ASN A 66 -2.27 7.09 27.25
CA ASN A 66 -2.48 8.50 27.61
C ASN A 66 -2.18 8.80 29.08
N GLN A 67 -2.44 7.86 29.99
CA GLN A 67 -2.08 8.01 31.41
C GLN A 67 -0.56 8.00 31.63
N GLN A 68 0.19 7.34 30.75
CA GLN A 68 1.66 7.29 30.80
C GLN A 68 2.31 8.55 30.22
N MET A 69 1.65 9.23 29.27
CA MET A 69 2.20 10.37 28.53
C MET A 69 2.77 11.50 29.42
N PRO A 70 2.14 11.93 30.52
CA PRO A 70 2.70 12.99 31.38
C PRO A 70 4.05 12.65 32.00
N GLY A 71 4.40 11.36 32.11
CA GLY A 71 5.70 10.89 32.62
C GLY A 71 6.78 10.78 31.54
N LEU A 72 6.48 11.09 30.28
CA LEU A 72 7.40 10.92 29.16
C LEU A 72 7.93 12.27 28.65
N THR A 73 9.25 12.35 28.51
CA THR A 73 9.90 13.54 27.94
C THR A 73 9.68 13.60 26.42
N VAL A 74 9.12 14.71 25.94
CA VAL A 74 8.86 14.96 24.52
C VAL A 74 10.14 14.84 23.69
N GLY A 75 10.03 14.20 22.53
CA GLY A 75 11.16 14.02 21.60
C GLY A 75 12.10 12.87 21.97
N THR A 76 11.84 12.16 23.07
CA THR A 76 12.51 10.90 23.33
C THR A 76 11.89 9.78 22.48
N PRO A 77 12.67 8.73 22.14
CA PRO A 77 12.14 7.57 21.42
C PRO A 77 10.93 6.94 22.12
N LEU A 78 10.91 6.93 23.45
CA LEU A 78 9.80 6.39 24.23
C LEU A 78 8.52 7.22 24.04
N TYR A 79 8.62 8.55 24.12
CA TYR A 79 7.50 9.45 23.86
C TYR A 79 6.96 9.28 22.43
N ASP A 80 7.82 9.34 21.42
CA ASP A 80 7.39 9.25 20.02
C ASP A 80 6.80 7.86 19.69
N ASN A 81 7.31 6.79 20.29
CA ASN A 81 6.73 5.45 20.16
C ASN A 81 5.34 5.34 20.80
N THR A 82 5.12 5.98 21.96
CA THR A 82 3.81 6.03 22.62
C THR A 82 2.79 6.80 21.78
N VAL A 83 3.16 7.98 21.26
CA VAL A 83 2.33 8.74 20.32
C VAL A 83 2.01 7.93 19.07
N ARG A 84 2.99 7.22 18.52
CA ARG A 84 2.81 6.33 17.36
C ARG A 84 1.74 5.27 17.60
N ARG A 85 1.81 4.60 18.75
CA ARG A 85 0.83 3.57 19.15
C ARG A 85 -0.57 4.17 19.25
N ILE A 86 -0.70 5.32 19.93
CA ILE A 86 -1.98 6.02 20.07
C ILE A 86 -2.55 6.38 18.69
N ALA A 87 -1.74 6.97 17.80
CA ALA A 87 -2.16 7.33 16.45
C ALA A 87 -2.61 6.11 15.63
N TYR A 88 -1.86 5.01 15.71
CA TYR A 88 -2.20 3.76 15.03
C TYR A 88 -3.53 3.19 15.52
N PHE A 89 -3.72 3.09 16.84
CA PHE A 89 -4.95 2.56 17.42
C PHE A 89 -6.18 3.42 17.10
N LYS A 90 -6.03 4.75 17.16
CA LYS A 90 -7.10 5.69 16.75
C LYS A 90 -7.48 5.50 15.29
N ALA A 91 -6.50 5.32 14.40
CA ALA A 91 -6.75 5.10 12.99
C ALA A 91 -7.48 3.76 12.74
N ILE A 92 -7.08 2.67 13.41
CA ILE A 92 -7.79 1.39 13.30
C ILE A 92 -9.26 1.53 13.74
N ILE A 93 -9.51 2.16 14.90
CA ILE A 93 -10.87 2.41 15.40
C ILE A 93 -11.70 3.17 14.37
N ASN A 94 -11.11 4.20 13.75
CA ASN A 94 -11.76 5.00 12.72
C ASN A 94 -12.11 4.18 11.47
N GLU A 95 -11.19 3.36 10.96
CA GLU A 95 -11.44 2.52 9.79
C GLU A 95 -12.48 1.43 10.07
N VAL A 96 -12.44 0.80 11.25
CA VAL A 96 -13.49 -0.15 11.68
C VAL A 96 -14.84 0.56 11.80
N SER A 97 -14.87 1.80 12.30
CA SER A 97 -16.11 2.59 12.40
C SER A 97 -16.68 2.99 11.02
N LYS A 98 -15.84 3.01 9.98
CA LYS A 98 -16.26 3.18 8.57
C LYS A 98 -16.70 1.88 7.91
N GLY A 99 -16.67 0.76 8.64
CA GLY A 99 -17.08 -0.56 8.16
C GLY A 99 -15.96 -1.42 7.57
N ALA A 100 -14.69 -1.05 7.76
CA ALA A 100 -13.59 -1.93 7.38
C ALA A 100 -13.50 -3.14 8.33
N GLU A 101 -13.16 -4.31 7.78
CA GLU A 101 -12.80 -5.48 8.56
C GLU A 101 -11.55 -5.19 9.42
N VAL A 102 -11.44 -5.83 10.59
CA VAL A 102 -10.31 -5.59 11.53
C VAL A 102 -8.96 -5.81 10.84
N SER A 103 -8.83 -6.88 10.05
CA SER A 103 -7.62 -7.19 9.27
C SER A 103 -7.26 -6.08 8.28
N GLN A 104 -8.25 -5.53 7.58
CA GLN A 104 -8.07 -4.45 6.61
C GLN A 104 -7.73 -3.13 7.31
N ALA A 105 -8.40 -2.83 8.41
CA ALA A 105 -8.16 -1.62 9.20
C ALA A 105 -6.71 -1.52 9.69
N LEU A 106 -6.08 -2.65 10.04
CA LEU A 106 -4.66 -2.70 10.44
C LEU A 106 -3.72 -2.21 9.33
N GLU A 107 -3.98 -2.60 8.08
CA GLU A 107 -3.17 -2.18 6.93
C GLU A 107 -3.42 -0.71 6.60
N LEU A 108 -4.69 -0.28 6.63
CA LEU A 108 -5.10 1.10 6.34
C LEU A 108 -4.57 2.10 7.38
N ALA A 109 -4.34 1.67 8.62
CA ALA A 109 -3.85 2.52 9.69
C ALA A 109 -2.32 2.76 9.67
N VAL A 110 -1.54 1.98 8.89
CA VAL A 110 -0.07 2.09 8.87
C VAL A 110 0.45 3.51 8.59
N PRO A 111 -0.14 4.29 7.65
CA PRO A 111 0.29 5.66 7.41
C PRO A 111 0.15 6.58 8.63
N ALA A 112 -0.87 6.38 9.47
CA ALA A 112 -1.05 7.17 10.69
C ALA A 112 0.08 6.89 11.71
N ALA A 113 0.52 5.63 11.81
CA ALA A 113 1.68 5.27 12.63
C ALA A 113 2.99 5.83 12.05
N ALA A 114 3.15 5.81 10.73
CA ALA A 114 4.36 6.31 10.07
C ALA A 114 4.55 7.83 10.27
N THR A 115 3.45 8.57 10.45
CA THR A 115 3.43 10.04 10.52
C THR A 115 3.19 10.61 11.92
N LEU A 116 3.11 9.76 12.96
CA LEU A 116 2.72 10.18 14.31
C LEU A 116 1.39 10.96 14.34
N GLY A 117 0.43 10.58 13.51
CA GLY A 117 -0.85 11.31 13.38
C GLY A 117 -0.73 12.65 12.65
N PHE A 118 0.26 12.81 11.76
CA PHE A 118 0.50 13.98 10.91
C PHE A 118 0.94 15.26 11.65
N GLU A 119 1.30 15.20 12.94
CA GLU A 119 1.59 16.39 13.77
C GLU A 119 3.05 16.88 13.72
N LYS A 120 4.01 16.06 13.24
CA LYS A 120 5.42 16.45 13.08
C LYS A 120 5.86 16.22 11.64
N GLU A 121 6.78 17.05 11.11
CA GLU A 121 7.52 16.71 9.89
C GLU A 121 8.01 15.27 10.04
N ALA A 122 7.58 14.39 9.13
CA ALA A 122 7.55 12.95 9.35
C ALA A 122 8.93 12.43 9.77
N SER A 123 9.16 12.29 11.08
CA SER A 123 10.36 11.64 11.60
C SER A 123 10.31 10.23 11.05
N TYR A 124 11.28 9.90 10.18
CA TYR A 124 11.31 8.64 9.47
C TYR A 124 11.13 7.50 10.48
N THR A 125 10.00 6.81 10.40
CA THR A 125 9.76 5.63 11.22
C THR A 125 10.34 4.43 10.50
N PRO A 126 11.33 3.72 11.06
CA PRO A 126 11.86 2.51 10.47
C PRO A 126 10.76 1.47 10.21
N LYS A 127 10.80 0.84 9.03
CA LYS A 127 9.86 -0.24 8.66
C LYS A 127 9.80 -1.37 9.70
N VAL A 128 10.91 -1.65 10.39
CA VAL A 128 10.99 -2.65 11.46
C VAL A 128 10.06 -2.28 12.63
N ILE A 129 10.03 -1.01 13.02
CA ILE A 129 9.16 -0.52 14.11
C ILE A 129 7.69 -0.61 13.70
N LEU A 130 7.36 -0.26 12.45
CA LEU A 130 5.99 -0.39 11.94
C LEU A 130 5.52 -1.85 11.91
N ARG A 131 6.37 -2.76 11.44
CA ARG A 131 6.06 -4.21 11.45
C ARG A 131 5.91 -4.76 12.86
N ALA A 132 6.77 -4.35 13.80
CA ALA A 132 6.67 -4.75 15.19
C ALA A 132 5.34 -4.29 15.80
N LEU A 133 4.95 -3.03 15.59
CA LEU A 133 3.68 -2.48 16.03
C LEU A 133 2.48 -3.21 15.41
N GLN A 134 2.53 -3.47 14.10
CA GLN A 134 1.48 -4.21 13.42
C GLN A 134 1.34 -5.65 13.95
N THR A 135 2.47 -6.29 14.28
CA THR A 135 2.49 -7.65 14.86
C THR A 135 1.93 -7.66 16.27
N GLU A 136 2.37 -6.72 17.12
CA GLU A 136 1.84 -6.49 18.46
C GLU A 136 0.32 -6.30 18.44
N THR A 137 -0.16 -5.44 17.54
CA THR A 137 -1.58 -5.13 17.42
C THR A 137 -2.37 -6.32 16.89
N ARG A 138 -1.80 -7.09 15.95
CA ARG A 138 -2.41 -8.33 15.47
C ARG A 138 -2.60 -9.32 16.61
N VAL A 139 -1.56 -9.59 17.39
CA VAL A 139 -1.63 -10.50 18.54
C VAL A 139 -2.71 -10.06 19.54
N LEU A 140 -2.81 -8.75 19.79
CA LEU A 140 -3.83 -8.18 20.67
C LEU A 140 -5.27 -8.41 20.17
N LEU A 141 -5.47 -8.40 18.85
CA LEU A 141 -6.79 -8.42 18.21
C LEU A 141 -7.19 -9.78 17.64
N THR A 142 -6.36 -10.79 17.84
CA THR A 142 -6.68 -12.19 17.56
C THR A 142 -7.05 -12.93 18.85
N ASN A 143 -7.80 -14.03 18.71
CA ASN A 143 -8.09 -14.96 19.81
C ASN A 143 -7.04 -16.05 19.95
#